data_AF-A0A087TAU4-F1
#
_entry.id   AF-A0A087TAU4-F1
#
_cell.length_a   1.000
_cell.length_b   1.000
_cell.length_c   1.000
_cell.angle_alpha   90.00
_cell.angle_beta   90.00
_cell.angle_gamma   90.00
#
_symmetry.space_group_name_H-M   'P 1'
#
loop_
_entity.id
_entity.type
_entity.pdbx_description
1 polymer ?
#
loop_
_entity_poly.entity_id
_entity_poly.type
_entity_poly.pdbx_seq_one_letter_code
_entity_poly.pdbx_strand_id
1 'polypeptide(L)'
;MATSETDVDYAFREPSILLLTASQGVVNKYDVLQVIRSVVRRQQVLLSHEDEYENFFASFAALSAHFIVSNSFHIPKSQVGSAAQACKILLQYFLQKLQHLSEQCCISQKQIVSIIYGLCNNHKTQVLSRSEIIMLTLVLKSAKDPLAFAIRGNEFQDGQDDVKEPKRPRLDPSASILEQLMTPMLDTQNAQKQEGPLEVVDKDGDTTIIHIPDPGQESKTMLLTKNKLTLQLLSGVDVLLDMSLSLHTISQYTSKLQDSLSGKGLLFPSCTTSAVRLSNS
;
A
#
# COMPACT_ATOMS: atom_id res chain seq x y z
N MET A 1 31.58 -29.11 -17.15
CA MET A 1 30.14 -29.20 -17.49
C MET A 1 29.49 -27.96 -16.91
N ALA A 2 29.33 -26.93 -17.74
CA ALA A 2 28.75 -25.66 -17.35
C ALA A 2 27.23 -25.75 -17.42
N THR A 3 26.59 -25.20 -16.40
CA THR A 3 25.17 -25.08 -16.15
C THR A 3 24.48 -24.24 -17.23
N SER A 4 23.54 -24.84 -17.96
CA SER A 4 22.54 -24.08 -18.72
C SER A 4 21.42 -23.67 -17.77
N GLU A 5 21.59 -22.52 -17.12
CA GLU A 5 20.46 -21.79 -16.55
C GLU A 5 19.53 -21.42 -17.70
N THR A 6 18.31 -21.94 -17.63
CA THR A 6 17.22 -21.61 -18.53
C THR A 6 16.89 -20.14 -18.36
N ASP A 7 17.31 -19.34 -19.34
CA ASP A 7 16.85 -17.98 -19.59
C ASP A 7 15.36 -18.06 -19.93
N VAL A 8 14.51 -17.96 -18.89
CA VAL A 8 13.06 -17.93 -19.05
C VAL A 8 12.74 -16.60 -19.75
N ASP A 9 12.19 -16.66 -20.96
CA ASP A 9 11.80 -15.53 -21.83
C ASP A 9 11.15 -14.34 -21.06
N TYR A 10 11.98 -13.45 -20.51
CA TYR A 10 11.54 -12.22 -19.83
C TYR A 10 11.08 -11.15 -20.83
N ALA A 11 11.28 -11.37 -22.13
CA ALA A 11 11.00 -10.41 -23.20
C ALA A 11 9.50 -10.10 -23.37
N PHE A 12 8.60 -10.97 -22.90
CA PHE A 12 7.14 -10.85 -23.06
C PHE A 12 6.40 -10.39 -21.80
N ARG A 13 7.12 -10.03 -20.73
CA ARG A 13 6.54 -9.66 -19.44
C ARG A 13 6.20 -8.17 -19.38
N GLU A 14 5.03 -7.79 -18.84
CA GLU A 14 4.60 -6.39 -18.76
C GLU A 14 5.71 -5.50 -18.14
N PRO A 15 6.00 -4.32 -18.71
CA PRO A 15 7.18 -3.58 -18.30
C PRO A 15 7.10 -3.04 -16.86
N SER A 16 5.92 -3.01 -16.23
CA SER A 16 5.77 -2.78 -14.78
C SER A 16 6.35 -3.92 -13.95
N ILE A 17 6.19 -5.17 -14.38
CA ILE A 17 6.77 -6.34 -13.71
C ILE A 17 8.29 -6.32 -13.85
N LEU A 18 8.81 -5.99 -15.04
CA LEU A 18 10.25 -5.78 -15.24
C LEU A 18 10.79 -4.72 -14.29
N LEU A 19 10.10 -3.60 -14.11
CA LEU A 19 10.52 -2.55 -13.19
C LEU A 19 10.49 -3.00 -11.72
N LEU A 20 9.47 -3.75 -11.30
CA LEU A 20 9.37 -4.29 -9.94
C LEU A 20 10.40 -5.38 -9.66
N THR A 21 10.89 -6.06 -10.70
CA THR A 21 11.82 -7.20 -10.61
C THR A 21 13.26 -6.87 -10.99
N ALA A 22 13.49 -5.69 -11.58
CA ALA A 22 14.80 -5.14 -11.87
C ALA A 22 15.41 -4.61 -10.57
N SER A 23 16.56 -5.18 -10.20
CA SER A 23 17.32 -4.77 -9.04
C SER A 23 17.84 -3.33 -9.18
N GLN A 24 17.21 -2.40 -8.45
CA GLN A 24 17.75 -1.08 -8.03
C GLN A 24 18.46 -0.25 -9.13
N GLY A 25 17.75 0.04 -10.23
CA GLY A 25 18.12 1.15 -11.11
C GLY A 25 17.76 2.51 -10.51
N VAL A 26 18.31 3.59 -11.08
CA VAL A 26 17.85 4.95 -10.77
C VAL A 26 16.39 5.06 -11.21
N VAL A 27 15.48 5.22 -10.25
CA VAL A 27 14.04 5.33 -10.51
C VAL A 27 13.72 6.74 -10.97
N ASN A 28 13.00 6.86 -12.08
CA ASN A 28 12.49 8.13 -12.60
C ASN A 28 10.97 8.26 -12.35
N LYS A 29 10.42 9.46 -12.51
CA LYS A 29 8.98 9.74 -12.43
C LYS A 29 8.15 8.86 -13.37
N TYR A 30 8.67 8.51 -14.55
CA TYR A 30 7.96 7.67 -15.52
C TYR A 30 7.75 6.24 -15.02
N ASP A 31 8.75 5.70 -14.31
CA ASP A 31 8.72 4.37 -13.74
C ASP A 31 7.62 4.26 -12.69
N VAL A 32 7.54 5.25 -11.78
CA VAL A 32 6.47 5.34 -10.77
C VAL A 32 5.09 5.43 -11.41
N LEU A 33 4.94 6.28 -12.43
CA LEU A 33 3.68 6.43 -13.13
C LEU A 33 3.28 5.17 -13.91
N GLN A 34 4.26 4.41 -14.40
CA GLN A 34 3.99 3.15 -15.09
C GLN A 34 3.46 2.07 -14.14
N VAL A 35 4.04 1.94 -12.94
CA VAL A 35 3.49 1.05 -11.89
C VAL A 35 2.07 1.49 -11.50
N ILE A 36 1.85 2.78 -11.26
CA ILE A 36 0.52 3.33 -10.95
C ILE A 36 -0.50 2.95 -12.02
N ARG A 37 -0.17 3.17 -13.31
CA ARG A 37 -1.07 2.81 -14.43
C ARG A 37 -1.33 1.32 -14.51
N SER A 38 -0.32 0.48 -14.27
CA SER A 38 -0.47 -0.97 -14.29
C SER A 38 -1.43 -1.43 -13.19
N VAL A 39 -1.30 -0.92 -11.96
CA VAL A 39 -2.24 -1.21 -10.87
C VAL A 39 -3.68 -0.80 -11.23
N VAL A 40 -3.87 0.43 -11.75
CA VAL A 40 -5.21 0.93 -12.12
C VAL A 40 -5.82 0.10 -13.25
N ARG A 41 -5.04 -0.21 -14.30
CA ARG A 41 -5.52 -1.01 -15.44
C ARG A 41 -5.97 -2.41 -15.02
N ARG A 42 -5.31 -2.98 -13.99
CA ARG A 42 -5.53 -4.37 -13.55
C ARG A 42 -6.49 -4.50 -12.38
N GLN A 43 -7.17 -3.42 -11.98
CA GLN A 43 -8.05 -3.40 -10.80
C GLN A 43 -8.99 -4.62 -10.71
N GLN A 44 -9.74 -4.92 -11.77
CA GLN A 44 -10.71 -6.01 -11.75
C GLN A 44 -10.03 -7.35 -11.50
N VAL A 45 -9.00 -7.66 -12.28
CA VAL A 45 -8.26 -8.93 -12.16
C VAL A 45 -7.54 -9.01 -10.80
N LEU A 46 -6.99 -7.90 -10.29
CA LEU A 46 -6.33 -7.86 -9.00
C LEU A 46 -7.29 -8.18 -7.84
N LEU A 47 -8.54 -7.71 -7.90
CA LEU A 47 -9.52 -7.88 -6.82
C LEU A 47 -10.38 -9.16 -6.95
N SER A 48 -10.41 -9.80 -8.12
CA SER A 48 -11.22 -11.00 -8.38
C SER A 48 -10.45 -12.09 -9.14
N HIS A 49 -9.19 -12.32 -8.77
CA HIS A 49 -8.38 -13.40 -9.34
C HIS A 49 -8.73 -14.74 -8.71
N GLU A 50 -8.42 -15.81 -9.45
CA GLU A 50 -8.48 -17.18 -8.95
C GLU A 50 -7.31 -17.49 -8.03
N ASP A 51 -7.52 -18.39 -7.07
CA ASP A 51 -6.52 -18.78 -6.05
C ASP A 51 -5.21 -19.28 -6.67
N GLU A 52 -5.24 -19.85 -7.87
CA GLU A 52 -4.03 -20.31 -8.57
C GLU A 52 -3.04 -19.19 -8.92
N TYR A 53 -3.51 -17.93 -8.92
CA TYR A 53 -2.69 -16.75 -9.17
C TYR A 53 -2.42 -15.93 -7.90
N GLU A 54 -2.85 -16.39 -6.72
CA GLU A 54 -2.75 -15.69 -5.44
C GLU A 54 -1.35 -15.12 -5.18
N ASN A 55 -0.32 -15.96 -5.32
CA ASN A 55 1.07 -15.59 -5.03
C ASN A 55 1.63 -14.55 -6.01
N PHE A 56 1.17 -14.59 -7.27
CA PHE A 56 1.51 -13.58 -8.26
C PHE A 56 0.93 -12.22 -7.85
N PHE A 57 -0.39 -12.18 -7.58
CA PHE A 57 -1.08 -10.93 -7.24
C PHE A 57 -0.65 -10.36 -5.89
N ALA A 58 -0.41 -11.21 -4.89
CA ALA A 58 0.12 -10.81 -3.60
C ALA A 58 1.50 -10.17 -3.72
N SER A 59 2.41 -10.79 -4.47
CA SER A 59 3.75 -10.26 -4.70
C SER A 59 3.71 -8.98 -5.54
N PHE A 60 2.92 -8.95 -6.60
CA PHE A 60 2.74 -7.77 -7.45
C PHE A 60 2.18 -6.57 -6.66
N ALA A 61 1.12 -6.78 -5.87
CA ALA A 61 0.51 -5.73 -5.06
C ALA A 61 1.48 -5.21 -3.99
N ALA A 62 2.17 -6.11 -3.29
CA ALA A 62 3.11 -5.75 -2.23
C ALA A 62 4.31 -4.95 -2.77
N LEU A 63 4.91 -5.41 -3.87
CA LEU A 63 6.02 -4.71 -4.53
C LEU A 63 5.56 -3.38 -5.12
N SER A 64 4.38 -3.31 -5.74
CA SER A 64 3.80 -2.06 -6.25
C SER A 64 3.58 -1.03 -5.16
N ALA A 65 2.99 -1.44 -4.03
CA ALA A 65 2.77 -0.56 -2.89
C ALA A 65 4.09 -0.03 -2.32
N HIS A 66 5.07 -0.92 -2.11
CA HIS A 66 6.41 -0.53 -1.68
C HIS A 66 7.05 0.46 -2.66
N PHE A 67 6.97 0.20 -3.96
CA PHE A 67 7.56 1.05 -4.99
C PHE A 67 6.93 2.45 -5.03
N ILE A 68 5.61 2.54 -4.93
CA ILE A 68 4.88 3.82 -4.92
C ILE A 68 5.24 4.63 -3.67
N VAL A 69 5.23 4.00 -2.48
CA VAL A 69 5.53 4.70 -1.22
C VAL A 69 6.97 5.21 -1.21
N SER A 70 7.93 4.34 -1.56
CA SER A 70 9.37 4.66 -1.58
C SER A 70 9.71 5.77 -2.56
N ASN A 71 8.97 5.90 -3.67
CA ASN A 71 9.23 6.88 -4.72
C ASN A 71 8.14 7.97 -4.83
N SER A 72 7.36 8.17 -3.76
CA SER A 72 6.21 9.09 -3.74
C SER A 72 6.58 10.55 -4.03
N PHE A 73 7.82 10.94 -3.75
CA PHE A 73 8.36 12.28 -4.04
C PHE A 73 8.55 12.56 -5.54
N HIS A 74 8.62 11.51 -6.38
CA HIS A 74 8.68 11.65 -7.84
C HIS A 74 7.30 11.81 -8.50
N ILE A 75 6.21 11.74 -7.72
CA ILE A 75 4.84 11.86 -8.25
C ILE A 75 4.52 13.35 -8.41
N PRO A 76 4.30 13.84 -9.65
CA PRO A 76 3.92 15.23 -9.84
C PRO A 76 2.49 15.48 -9.33
N LYS A 77 2.22 16.71 -8.88
CA LYS A 77 0.92 17.13 -8.33
C LYS A 77 -0.27 16.78 -9.23
N SER A 78 -0.11 16.86 -10.56
CA SER A 78 -1.14 16.50 -11.54
C SER A 78 -1.48 15.00 -11.59
N GLN A 79 -0.60 14.14 -11.08
CA GLN A 79 -0.78 12.68 -11.08
C GLN A 79 -1.16 12.14 -9.69
N VAL A 80 -1.30 13.00 -8.67
CA VAL A 80 -1.70 12.58 -7.32
C VAL A 80 -3.06 11.88 -7.32
N GLY A 81 -4.01 12.30 -8.16
CA GLY A 81 -5.31 11.61 -8.29
C GLY A 81 -5.16 10.17 -8.81
N SER A 82 -4.33 9.97 -9.82
CA SER A 82 -4.03 8.63 -10.37
C SER A 82 -3.31 7.75 -9.34
N ALA A 83 -2.33 8.33 -8.63
CA ALA A 83 -1.63 7.65 -7.55
C ALA A 83 -2.58 7.25 -6.41
N ALA A 84 -3.50 8.14 -6.02
CA ALA A 84 -4.50 7.85 -5.00
C ALA A 84 -5.47 6.73 -5.43
N GLN A 85 -5.86 6.70 -6.70
CA GLN A 85 -6.67 5.61 -7.25
C GLN A 85 -5.93 4.26 -7.20
N ALA A 86 -4.65 4.22 -7.57
CA ALA A 86 -3.84 3.01 -7.42
C ALA A 86 -3.72 2.59 -5.95
N CYS A 87 -3.47 3.53 -5.04
CA CYS A 87 -3.41 3.26 -3.60
C CYS A 87 -4.75 2.74 -3.06
N LYS A 88 -5.89 3.26 -3.53
CA LYS A 88 -7.23 2.77 -3.17
C LYS A 88 -7.42 1.30 -3.53
N ILE A 89 -7.03 0.92 -4.74
CA ILE A 89 -7.10 -0.46 -5.23
C ILE A 89 -6.22 -1.38 -4.36
N LEU A 90 -4.99 -0.95 -4.07
CA LEU A 90 -4.06 -1.70 -3.22
C LEU A 90 -4.60 -1.83 -1.78
N LEU A 91 -5.12 -0.75 -1.20
CA LEU A 91 -5.74 -0.77 0.13
C LEU A 91 -6.91 -1.75 0.17
N GLN A 92 -7.79 -1.72 -0.82
CA GLN A 92 -8.91 -2.66 -0.92
C GLN A 92 -8.43 -4.11 -1.00
N TYR A 93 -7.42 -4.39 -1.83
CA TYR A 93 -6.80 -5.71 -1.92
C TYR A 93 -6.27 -6.18 -0.56
N PHE A 94 -5.47 -5.36 0.12
CA PHE A 94 -4.86 -5.72 1.40
C PHE A 94 -5.88 -5.89 2.53
N LEU A 95 -6.93 -5.08 2.56
CA LEU A 95 -8.01 -5.24 3.53
C LEU A 95 -8.77 -6.56 3.31
N GLN A 96 -9.06 -6.93 2.06
CA GLN A 96 -9.67 -8.24 1.75
C GLN A 96 -8.77 -9.39 2.21
N LYS A 97 -7.46 -9.29 2.01
CA LYS A 97 -6.49 -10.31 2.47
C LYS A 97 -6.34 -10.38 3.99
N LEU A 98 -6.57 -9.28 4.73
CA LEU A 98 -6.62 -9.34 6.20
C LEU A 98 -7.88 -10.06 6.69
N GLN A 99 -9.02 -9.89 6.02
CA GLN A 99 -10.26 -10.56 6.37
C GLN A 99 -10.24 -12.05 6.02
N HIS A 100 -9.58 -12.40 4.92
CA HIS A 100 -9.48 -13.76 4.39
C HIS A 100 -8.03 -14.13 4.09
N LEU A 101 -7.24 -14.34 5.16
CA LEU A 101 -5.84 -14.73 5.00
C LEU A 101 -5.78 -16.20 4.52
N SER A 102 -5.36 -16.40 3.27
CA SER A 102 -5.10 -17.74 2.74
C SER A 102 -3.77 -18.27 3.27
N GLU A 103 -3.72 -19.54 3.69
CA GLU A 103 -2.48 -20.22 4.08
C GLU A 103 -1.47 -20.31 2.93
N GLN A 104 -1.94 -20.22 1.68
CA GLN A 104 -1.10 -20.30 0.49
C GLN A 104 -0.52 -18.94 0.08
N CYS A 105 -0.93 -17.85 0.73
CA CYS A 105 -0.53 -16.50 0.40
C CYS A 105 0.93 -16.25 0.83
N CYS A 106 1.78 -15.81 -0.09
CA CYS A 106 3.19 -15.54 0.17
C CYS A 106 3.44 -14.32 1.09
N ILE A 107 2.41 -13.53 1.39
CA ILE A 107 2.49 -12.37 2.29
C ILE A 107 1.84 -12.67 3.64
N SER A 108 2.55 -12.35 4.70
CA SER A 108 2.05 -12.48 6.08
C SER A 108 1.13 -11.31 6.46
N GLN A 109 0.24 -11.57 7.42
CA GLN A 109 -0.59 -10.54 8.06
C GLN A 109 0.21 -9.32 8.54
N LYS A 110 1.40 -9.55 9.11
CA LYS A 110 2.31 -8.47 9.55
C LYS A 110 2.76 -7.60 8.38
N GLN A 111 3.11 -8.20 7.25
CA GLN A 111 3.50 -7.46 6.04
C GLN A 111 2.34 -6.65 5.51
N ILE A 112 1.13 -7.22 5.48
CA ILE A 112 -0.07 -6.51 5.02
C ILE A 112 -0.33 -5.26 5.86
N VAL A 113 -0.27 -5.38 7.20
CA VAL A 113 -0.42 -4.23 8.11
C VAL A 113 0.67 -3.18 7.88
N SER A 114 1.93 -3.60 7.69
CA SER A 114 3.05 -2.70 7.38
C SER A 114 2.82 -1.93 6.07
N ILE A 115 2.29 -2.59 5.05
CA ILE A 115 1.96 -1.98 3.75
C ILE A 115 0.82 -0.96 3.88
N ILE A 116 -0.28 -1.32 4.54
CA ILE A 116 -1.40 -0.39 4.79
C ILE A 116 -0.90 0.83 5.57
N TYR A 117 -0.07 0.60 6.60
CA TYR A 117 0.50 1.68 7.40
C TYR A 117 1.36 2.62 6.54
N GLY A 118 2.23 2.09 5.69
CA GLY A 118 3.11 2.88 4.83
C GLY A 118 2.38 3.63 3.72
N LEU A 119 1.30 3.07 3.18
CA LEU A 119 0.43 3.78 2.23
C LEU A 119 -0.26 4.99 2.86
N CYS A 120 -0.54 4.96 4.17
CA CYS A 120 -1.31 5.99 4.86
C CYS A 120 -0.45 6.95 5.71
N ASN A 121 0.81 6.62 6.01
CA ASN A 121 1.65 7.41 6.90
C ASN A 121 2.95 7.85 6.26
N ASN A 122 3.39 9.05 6.65
CA ASN A 122 4.52 9.76 6.06
C ASN A 122 5.89 9.31 6.61
N HIS A 123 5.91 8.35 7.54
CA HIS A 123 7.11 7.98 8.26
C HIS A 123 8.10 7.26 7.34
N LYS A 124 9.40 7.35 7.65
CA LYS A 124 10.48 6.53 7.08
C LYS A 124 10.34 5.03 7.45
N THR A 125 9.11 4.56 7.67
CA THR A 125 8.83 3.17 7.99
C THR A 125 9.08 2.38 6.74
N GLN A 126 10.04 1.48 6.83
CA GLN A 126 10.31 0.51 5.80
C GLN A 126 9.05 -0.36 5.61
N VAL A 127 8.34 -0.12 4.50
CA VAL A 127 7.12 -0.87 4.14
C VAL A 127 7.39 -2.37 4.07
N LEU A 128 8.51 -2.71 3.41
CA LEU A 128 9.04 -4.07 3.28
C LEU A 128 10.56 -4.02 3.49
N SER A 129 11.08 -4.97 4.25
CA SER A 129 12.52 -5.18 4.42
C SER A 129 13.18 -5.59 3.10
N ARG A 130 14.50 -5.38 2.99
CA ARG A 130 15.26 -5.78 1.79
C ARG A 130 15.09 -7.27 1.49
N SER A 131 15.08 -8.12 2.52
CA SER A 131 14.88 -9.57 2.37
C SER A 131 13.48 -9.91 1.85
N GLU A 132 12.45 -9.20 2.32
CA GLU A 132 11.06 -9.40 1.84
C GLU A 132 10.91 -8.95 0.39
N ILE A 133 11.54 -7.84 -0.01
CA ILE A 133 11.54 -7.38 -1.40
C ILE A 133 12.19 -8.44 -2.30
N ILE A 134 13.34 -8.99 -1.90
CA ILE A 134 14.03 -10.04 -2.66
C ILE A 134 13.16 -11.30 -2.78
N MET A 135 12.57 -11.74 -1.67
CA MET A 135 11.68 -12.92 -1.65
C MET A 135 10.46 -12.71 -2.56
N LEU A 136 9.75 -11.60 -2.42
CA LEU A 136 8.56 -11.30 -3.21
C LEU A 136 8.92 -11.08 -4.69
N THR A 137 10.12 -10.57 -4.98
CA THR A 137 10.63 -10.50 -6.36
C THR A 137 10.82 -11.90 -6.95
N LEU A 138 11.38 -12.83 -6.19
CA LEU A 138 11.56 -14.22 -6.63
C LEU A 138 10.21 -14.90 -6.83
N VAL A 139 9.29 -14.76 -5.87
CA VAL A 139 7.92 -15.30 -5.99
C VAL A 139 7.21 -14.70 -7.19
N LEU A 140 7.32 -13.39 -7.40
CA LEU A 140 6.74 -12.75 -8.57
C LEU A 140 7.35 -13.30 -9.86
N LYS A 141 8.64 -13.66 -9.90
CA LYS A 141 9.28 -14.27 -11.08
C LYS A 141 8.89 -15.73 -11.33
N SER A 142 8.63 -16.51 -10.29
CA SER A 142 8.35 -17.94 -10.41
C SER A 142 6.86 -18.31 -10.39
N ALA A 143 5.98 -17.39 -9.99
CA ALA A 143 4.55 -17.61 -9.96
C ALA A 143 3.97 -17.78 -11.39
N LYS A 144 2.87 -18.52 -11.49
CA LYS A 144 2.11 -18.69 -12.73
C LYS A 144 1.65 -17.32 -13.22
N ASP A 145 2.04 -16.94 -14.43
CA ASP A 145 1.67 -15.64 -15.00
C ASP A 145 0.19 -15.64 -15.41
N PRO A 146 -0.64 -14.69 -14.92
CA PRO A 146 -2.00 -14.53 -15.43
C PRO A 146 -1.95 -14.06 -16.88
N LEU A 147 -2.79 -14.63 -17.74
CA LEU A 147 -2.91 -14.22 -19.16
C LEU A 147 -3.17 -12.71 -19.33
N ALA A 148 -3.74 -12.07 -18.30
CA ALA A 148 -3.89 -10.63 -18.26
C ALA A 148 -2.54 -9.90 -18.43
N PHE A 149 -1.46 -10.37 -17.80
CA PHE A 149 -0.13 -9.72 -17.79
C PHE A 149 0.80 -10.12 -18.96
N ALA A 150 0.34 -11.00 -19.84
CA ALA A 150 1.04 -11.25 -21.10
C ALA A 150 0.94 -10.01 -21.99
N ILE A 151 2.08 -9.50 -22.49
CA ILE A 151 2.07 -8.45 -23.52
C ILE A 151 1.41 -9.06 -24.78
N ARG A 152 0.15 -8.70 -25.06
CA ARG A 152 -0.37 -8.90 -26.41
C ARG A 152 0.44 -7.96 -27.30
N GLY A 153 1.17 -8.51 -28.27
CA GLY A 153 2.09 -7.79 -29.17
C GLY A 153 1.47 -6.68 -30.05
N ASN A 154 0.26 -6.21 -29.74
CA ASN A 154 -0.47 -5.20 -30.48
C ASN A 154 -0.57 -3.83 -29.79
N GLU A 155 0.03 -3.63 -28.61
CA GLU A 155 -0.09 -2.35 -27.87
C GLU A 155 1.16 -1.44 -27.94
N PHE A 156 2.16 -1.81 -28.76
CA PHE A 156 3.34 -0.96 -29.04
C PHE A 156 3.36 -0.35 -30.44
N GLN A 157 2.25 -0.41 -31.15
CA GLN A 157 2.13 0.22 -32.45
C GLN A 157 0.69 0.67 -32.63
N ASP A 158 0.39 1.90 -32.19
CA ASP A 158 -0.65 2.66 -32.86
C ASP A 158 -0.43 4.17 -32.72
N GLY A 159 0.23 4.72 -33.74
CA GLY A 159 -0.27 5.93 -34.34
C GLY A 159 -1.21 5.52 -35.48
N GLN A 160 -2.42 6.09 -35.44
CA GLN A 160 -3.50 6.04 -36.44
C GLN A 160 -4.42 4.80 -36.50
N ASP A 161 -5.61 5.06 -35.94
CA ASP A 161 -6.96 4.79 -36.45
C ASP A 161 -7.64 3.42 -36.19
N ASP A 162 -8.64 3.54 -35.32
CA ASP A 162 -10.03 3.06 -35.46
C ASP A 162 -10.29 1.55 -35.59
N VAL A 163 -10.44 0.86 -34.44
CA VAL A 163 -11.42 -0.25 -34.30
C VAL A 163 -11.97 -0.34 -32.86
N LYS A 164 -13.25 0.03 -32.70
CA LYS A 164 -14.28 -0.46 -31.75
C LYS A 164 -13.85 -0.90 -30.34
N GLU A 165 -13.91 0.05 -29.41
CA GLU A 165 -13.96 -0.18 -27.95
C GLU A 165 -15.22 -0.96 -27.50
N PRO A 166 -15.09 -2.04 -26.70
CA PRO A 166 -16.11 -2.38 -25.73
C PRO A 166 -16.01 -1.39 -24.56
N LYS A 167 -17.05 -0.56 -24.41
CA LYS A 167 -17.36 0.39 -23.31
C LYS A 167 -16.39 0.34 -22.11
N ARG A 168 -15.36 1.20 -22.14
CA ARG A 168 -14.63 1.64 -20.94
C ARG A 168 -15.64 2.27 -19.96
N PRO A 169 -15.50 2.10 -18.63
CA PRO A 169 -16.09 3.05 -17.70
C PRO A 169 -15.30 4.34 -17.85
N ARG A 170 -15.88 5.29 -18.59
CA ARG A 170 -15.41 6.67 -18.71
C ARG A 170 -15.22 7.17 -17.27
N LEU A 171 -13.99 7.50 -16.90
CA LEU A 171 -13.71 8.25 -15.67
C LEU A 171 -14.49 9.56 -15.82
N ASP A 172 -15.68 9.62 -15.23
CA ASP A 172 -16.50 10.79 -15.28
C ASP A 172 -15.82 11.85 -14.39
N PRO A 173 -15.25 12.92 -14.95
CA PRO A 173 -14.63 13.96 -14.15
C PRO A 173 -15.62 14.56 -13.15
N SER A 174 -16.93 14.45 -13.40
CA SER A 174 -17.98 14.84 -12.45
C SER A 174 -17.89 14.06 -11.13
N ALA A 175 -17.55 12.76 -11.16
CA ALA A 175 -17.40 11.94 -9.96
C ALA A 175 -16.17 12.32 -9.14
N SER A 176 -15.06 12.67 -9.81
CA SER A 176 -13.85 13.17 -9.14
C SER A 176 -14.07 14.56 -8.55
N ILE A 177 -14.83 15.44 -9.22
CA ILE A 177 -15.18 16.77 -8.73
C ILE A 177 -16.17 16.65 -7.56
N LEU A 178 -17.16 15.76 -7.65
CA LEU A 178 -18.10 15.49 -6.58
C LEU A 178 -17.39 14.94 -5.33
N GLU A 179 -16.45 13.99 -5.49
CA GLU A 179 -15.60 13.54 -4.37
C GLU A 179 -14.80 14.71 -3.78
N GLN A 180 -14.24 15.61 -4.60
CA GLN A 180 -13.53 16.80 -4.11
C GLN A 180 -14.43 17.77 -3.34
N LEU A 181 -15.70 17.91 -3.73
CA LEU A 181 -16.67 18.79 -3.07
C LEU A 181 -17.31 18.15 -1.83
N MET A 182 -17.45 16.82 -1.79
CA MET A 182 -17.99 16.07 -0.66
C MET A 182 -16.93 15.71 0.39
N THR A 183 -15.64 15.88 0.08
CA THR A 183 -14.59 15.71 1.07
C THR A 183 -14.74 16.82 2.12
N PRO A 184 -15.10 16.50 3.38
CA PRO A 184 -15.23 17.53 4.41
C PRO A 184 -13.89 18.26 4.53
N MET A 185 -13.94 19.59 4.48
CA MET A 185 -12.82 20.46 4.82
C MET A 185 -12.41 20.10 6.25
N LEU A 186 -11.42 19.23 6.42
CA LEU A 186 -10.82 19.03 7.72
C LEU A 186 -10.09 20.33 8.02
N ASP A 187 -10.67 21.14 8.90
CA ASP A 187 -10.05 22.35 9.41
C ASP A 187 -8.61 22.05 9.82
N THR A 188 -7.65 22.65 9.11
CA THR A 188 -6.21 22.61 9.38
C THR A 188 -5.85 23.39 10.66
N GLN A 189 -6.73 23.37 11.67
CA GLN A 189 -6.60 24.12 12.92
C GLN A 189 -5.58 23.52 13.90
N ASN A 190 -4.93 22.39 13.58
CA ASN A 190 -3.87 21.81 14.42
C ASN A 190 -2.44 22.07 13.91
N ALA A 191 -2.25 22.96 12.93
CA ALA A 191 -0.91 23.43 12.52
C ALA A 191 -0.49 24.76 13.16
N GLN A 192 -1.29 25.33 14.07
CA GLN A 192 -0.93 26.56 14.79
C GLN A 192 -0.40 26.23 16.18
N LYS A 193 0.92 25.99 16.27
CA LYS A 193 1.72 26.39 17.44
C LYS A 193 3.19 26.41 17.05
N GLN A 194 3.57 27.49 16.37
CA GLN A 194 4.84 28.18 16.57
C GLN A 194 4.63 29.61 16.07
N GLU A 195 4.13 30.45 16.99
CA GLU A 195 4.16 31.90 16.84
C GLU A 195 5.61 32.38 16.99
N GLY A 196 6.04 33.20 16.04
CA GLY A 196 7.22 34.05 16.13
C GLY A 196 6.95 35.32 15.32
N PRO A 197 7.44 36.49 15.77
CA PRO A 197 6.71 37.75 15.61
C PRO A 197 6.71 38.32 14.19
N LEU A 198 5.60 38.99 13.90
CA LEU A 198 5.46 39.99 12.84
C LEU A 198 6.66 40.94 12.87
N GLU A 199 7.18 41.36 11.71
CA GLU A 199 7.19 42.78 11.42
C GLU A 199 7.50 43.14 9.95
N VAL A 200 6.99 44.34 9.69
CA VAL A 200 6.90 45.16 8.51
C VAL A 200 8.27 45.38 7.86
N VAL A 201 8.26 45.47 6.52
CA VAL A 201 9.40 45.84 5.68
C VAL A 201 10.03 47.15 6.18
N ASP A 202 11.27 47.08 6.65
CA ASP A 202 12.20 48.22 6.61
C ASP A 202 13.38 47.90 5.68
N LYS A 203 13.84 48.94 5.00
CA LYS A 203 14.94 48.92 4.04
C LYS A 203 16.27 48.76 4.76
N ASP A 204 16.77 47.54 4.89
CA ASP A 204 18.20 47.30 4.68
C ASP A 204 18.46 45.82 4.38
N GLY A 205 19.50 45.55 3.62
CA GLY A 205 19.78 44.24 3.05
C GLY A 205 20.00 43.15 4.09
N ASP A 206 19.03 42.26 4.26
CA ASP A 206 19.27 40.93 4.82
C ASP A 206 18.42 39.87 4.12
N THR A 207 19.07 38.78 3.73
CA THR A 207 18.54 37.83 2.74
C THR A 207 17.52 36.92 3.43
N THR A 208 16.23 37.20 3.26
CA THR A 208 15.16 36.32 3.77
C THR A 208 15.18 35.02 2.97
N ILE A 209 15.55 33.91 3.61
CA ILE A 209 15.38 32.57 3.04
C ILE A 209 13.88 32.29 2.97
N ILE A 210 13.30 32.52 1.80
CA ILE A 210 11.96 32.08 1.45
C ILE A 210 11.97 30.55 1.47
N HIS A 211 11.28 29.92 2.42
CA HIS A 211 11.07 28.48 2.39
C HIS A 211 10.09 28.14 1.25
N ILE A 212 10.63 27.95 0.05
CA ILE A 212 9.88 27.43 -1.11
C ILE A 212 9.54 25.97 -0.78
N PRO A 213 8.24 25.60 -0.62
CA PRO A 213 7.87 24.20 -0.39
C PRO A 213 8.37 23.34 -1.56
N ASP A 214 9.05 22.23 -1.26
CA ASP A 214 9.43 21.25 -2.27
C ASP A 214 8.15 20.65 -2.90
N PRO A 215 7.90 20.86 -4.21
CA PRO A 215 6.71 20.34 -4.89
C PRO A 215 6.53 18.82 -4.74
N GLY A 216 7.62 18.08 -4.55
CA GLY A 216 7.58 16.64 -4.27
C GLY A 216 7.00 16.32 -2.89
N GLN A 217 7.32 17.10 -1.86
CA GLN A 217 6.77 16.93 -0.51
C GLN A 217 5.30 17.32 -0.43
N GLU A 218 4.87 18.36 -1.14
CA GLU A 218 3.45 18.71 -1.23
C GLU A 218 2.64 17.57 -1.85
N SER A 219 3.10 17.04 -2.98
CA SER A 219 2.42 15.97 -3.72
C SER A 219 2.32 14.70 -2.87
N LYS A 220 3.39 14.35 -2.14
CA LYS A 220 3.41 13.25 -1.18
C LYS A 220 2.40 13.46 -0.05
N THR A 221 2.34 14.66 0.51
CA THR A 221 1.41 14.99 1.61
C THR A 221 -0.05 14.91 1.15
N MET A 222 -0.37 15.43 -0.04
CA MET A 222 -1.69 15.31 -0.63
C MET A 222 -2.09 13.85 -0.87
N LEU A 223 -1.16 13.02 -1.36
CA LEU A 223 -1.40 11.59 -1.56
C LEU A 223 -1.73 10.88 -0.24
N LEU A 224 -0.97 11.15 0.82
CA LEU A 224 -1.19 10.52 2.13
C LEU A 224 -2.52 10.93 2.75
N THR A 225 -2.90 12.19 2.64
CA THR A 225 -4.23 12.65 3.09
C THR A 225 -5.34 11.91 2.36
N LYS A 226 -5.23 11.75 1.03
CA LYS A 226 -6.19 10.96 0.23
C LYS A 226 -6.22 9.49 0.63
N ASN A 227 -5.06 8.88 0.90
CA ASN A 227 -4.97 7.48 1.30
C ASN A 227 -5.60 7.22 2.67
N LYS A 228 -5.42 8.14 3.64
CA LYS A 228 -6.08 8.07 4.96
C LYS A 228 -7.60 8.14 4.83
N LEU A 229 -8.11 9.10 4.05
CA LEU A 229 -9.55 9.21 3.78
C LEU A 229 -10.08 7.94 3.09
N THR A 230 -9.33 7.41 2.13
CA THR A 230 -9.69 6.17 1.45
C THR A 230 -9.74 4.98 2.41
N LEU A 231 -8.77 4.85 3.31
CA LEU A 231 -8.75 3.79 4.32
C LEU A 231 -10.00 3.88 5.22
N GLN A 232 -10.41 5.09 5.61
CA GLN A 232 -11.64 5.31 6.38
C GLN A 232 -12.90 4.94 5.59
N LEU A 233 -12.99 5.34 4.32
CA LEU A 233 -14.12 5.02 3.43
C LEU A 233 -14.27 3.52 3.15
N LEU A 234 -13.16 2.77 3.22
CA LEU A 234 -13.16 1.31 3.06
C LEU A 234 -13.43 0.56 4.38
N SER A 235 -13.83 1.25 5.45
CA SER A 235 -13.95 0.68 6.81
C SER A 235 -12.67 -0.03 7.26
N GLY A 236 -11.51 0.42 6.77
CA GLY A 236 -10.23 -0.27 7.00
C GLY A 236 -9.79 -0.21 8.46
N VAL A 237 -10.25 0.79 9.23
CA VAL A 237 -10.02 0.87 10.67
C VAL A 237 -10.72 -0.28 11.40
N ASP A 238 -11.96 -0.59 11.02
CA ASP A 238 -12.74 -1.68 11.63
C ASP A 238 -12.08 -3.02 11.31
N VAL A 239 -11.67 -3.24 10.05
CA VAL A 239 -10.94 -4.45 9.64
C VAL A 239 -9.64 -4.63 10.44
N LEU A 240 -8.87 -3.57 10.63
CA LEU A 240 -7.63 -3.61 11.41
C LEU A 240 -7.91 -3.87 12.89
N LEU A 241 -8.98 -3.30 13.44
CA LEU A 241 -9.39 -3.50 14.82
C LEU A 241 -9.85 -4.94 15.04
N ASP A 242 -10.74 -5.47 14.19
CA ASP A 242 -11.21 -6.85 14.24
C ASP A 242 -10.05 -7.84 14.17
N MET A 243 -9.11 -7.60 13.24
CA MET A 243 -7.88 -8.38 13.12
C MET A 243 -7.02 -8.29 14.39
N SER A 244 -6.90 -7.11 14.99
CA SER A 244 -6.12 -6.95 16.23
C SER A 244 -6.75 -7.68 17.41
N LEU A 245 -8.09 -7.71 17.47
CA LEU A 245 -8.84 -8.44 18.48
C LEU A 245 -8.79 -9.97 18.25
N SER A 246 -8.66 -10.40 16.99
CA SER A 246 -8.50 -11.81 16.64
C SER A 246 -7.10 -12.35 16.91
N LEU A 247 -6.13 -11.51 17.31
CA LEU A 247 -4.80 -11.97 17.71
C LEU A 247 -4.91 -12.87 18.95
N HIS A 248 -4.29 -14.04 18.89
CA HIS A 248 -4.40 -15.07 19.92
C HIS A 248 -4.13 -14.55 21.34
N THR A 249 -3.13 -13.70 21.51
CA THR A 249 -2.79 -13.09 22.81
C THR A 249 -3.92 -12.23 23.37
N ILE A 250 -4.55 -11.41 22.53
CA ILE A 250 -5.65 -10.54 22.93
C ILE A 250 -6.90 -11.37 23.17
N SER A 251 -7.23 -12.29 22.27
CA SER A 251 -8.36 -13.20 22.40
C SER A 251 -8.29 -14.03 23.69
N GLN A 252 -7.13 -14.61 24.02
CA GLN A 252 -6.92 -15.32 25.28
C GLN A 252 -7.11 -14.40 26.49
N TYR A 253 -6.59 -13.19 26.43
CA TYR A 253 -6.69 -12.23 27.54
C TYR A 253 -8.15 -11.82 27.76
N THR A 254 -8.88 -11.49 26.69
CA THR A 254 -10.31 -11.18 26.73
C THR A 254 -11.13 -12.35 27.27
N SER A 255 -10.84 -13.58 26.84
CA SER A 255 -11.50 -14.79 27.35
C SER A 255 -11.27 -14.97 28.84
N LYS A 256 -10.03 -14.79 29.32
CA LYS A 256 -9.68 -14.89 30.76
C LYS A 256 -10.40 -13.83 31.59
N LEU A 257 -10.51 -12.61 31.08
CA LEU A 257 -11.27 -11.53 31.74
C LEU A 257 -12.76 -11.84 31.78
N GLN A 258 -13.31 -12.37 30.69
CA GLN A 258 -14.73 -12.74 30.61
C GLN A 258 -15.08 -13.91 31.53
N ASP A 259 -14.20 -14.92 31.65
CA ASP A 259 -14.34 -16.00 32.64
C ASP A 259 -14.30 -15.45 34.08
N SER A 260 -13.41 -14.50 34.36
CA SER A 260 -13.34 -13.82 35.67
C SER A 260 -14.60 -13.03 36.00
N LEU A 261 -15.14 -12.28 35.03
CA LEU A 261 -16.38 -11.52 35.18
C LEU A 261 -17.60 -12.44 35.34
N SER A 262 -17.54 -13.64 34.76
CA SER A 262 -18.56 -14.69 34.90
C SER A 262 -18.46 -15.47 36.22
N GLY A 263 -17.63 -15.03 37.16
CA GLY A 263 -17.51 -15.64 38.49
C GLY A 263 -16.61 -16.86 38.56
N LYS A 264 -15.95 -17.26 37.46
CA LYS A 264 -14.87 -18.26 37.48
C LYS A 264 -13.59 -17.53 37.87
N GLY A 265 -13.33 -17.44 39.17
CA GLY A 265 -12.23 -16.66 39.74
C GLY A 265 -10.90 -16.83 39.02
N LEU A 266 -10.15 -15.74 38.87
CA LEU A 266 -8.82 -15.74 38.29
C LEU A 266 -7.90 -16.63 39.14
N LEU A 267 -7.45 -17.76 38.58
CA LEU A 267 -6.29 -18.48 39.12
C LEU A 267 -5.02 -17.72 38.75
N PHE A 268 -4.86 -16.51 39.29
CA PHE A 268 -3.54 -15.91 39.40
C PHE A 268 -2.81 -16.62 40.55
N PRO A 269 -1.58 -17.12 40.36
CA PRO A 269 -0.71 -17.43 41.47
C PRO A 269 -0.43 -16.11 42.19
N SER A 270 -1.15 -15.85 43.29
CA SER A 270 -1.04 -14.62 44.08
C SER A 270 0.27 -14.55 44.89
N CYS A 271 1.08 -15.60 44.84
CA CYS A 271 2.46 -15.60 45.31
C CYS A 271 3.33 -16.59 44.50
N THR A 272 4.64 -16.34 44.51
CA THR A 272 5.68 -17.15 43.82
C THR A 272 5.61 -18.64 44.16
N THR A 273 5.14 -18.98 45.36
CA THR A 273 4.94 -20.36 45.84
C THR A 273 3.85 -21.13 45.06
N SER A 274 2.86 -20.44 44.51
CA SER A 274 1.75 -21.02 43.76
C SER A 274 2.13 -21.29 42.29
N ALA A 275 3.08 -20.52 41.72
CA ALA A 275 3.58 -20.72 40.36
C ALA A 275 4.49 -21.95 40.24
N VAL A 276 5.30 -22.25 41.27
CA VAL A 276 6.21 -23.40 41.30
C VAL A 276 5.47 -24.75 41.41
N ARG A 277 4.24 -24.76 41.94
CA ARG A 277 3.41 -25.98 42.00
C ARG A 277 2.77 -26.34 40.66
N LEU A 278 2.54 -25.36 39.79
CA LEU A 278 2.00 -25.58 38.45
C LEU A 278 3.07 -25.99 37.42
N SER A 279 4.36 -25.76 37.70
CA SER A 279 5.45 -26.17 36.82
C SER A 279 5.93 -27.61 37.02
N ASN A 280 5.42 -28.31 38.04
CA ASN A 280 5.84 -29.66 38.44
C ASN A 280 4.71 -30.71 38.34
N SER A 281 3.69 -30.48 37.52
CA SER A 281 2.67 -31.48 37.14
C SER A 281 2.52 -31.49 35.62
#